data_AF-A0A7X7QUW5-F1
#
_entry.id   AF-A0A7X7QUW5-F1
#
_cell.length_a   1.000
_cell.length_b   1.000
_cell.length_c   1.000
_cell.angle_alpha   90.00
_cell.angle_beta   90.00
_cell.angle_gamma   90.00
#
_symmetry.space_group_name_H-M   'P 1'
#
loop_
_entity.id
_entity.type
_entity.pdbx_description
1 polymer ?
#
loop_
_entity_poly.entity_id
_entity_poly.type
_entity_poly.pdbx_seq_one_letter_code
_entity_poly.pdbx_strand_id
1 'polypeptide(L)'
;MIKRALISVSDKSGIVEFAKKLSDMKVEIISTGGTSKILNENGIKVIPIENITGFKECLDGRVKTLHPNIHAGLLARRDLKDHMDTLDSLDITPIDMLVINLYPFKKTIMKNDVTKEEAIENIDIGGPAMLRSGAKNHDTVTVLTDPSDYENVLNELEQNGKVSYDTNFRLAVKVFEHTANYDAMIANHFNQLLGDYSLKNTFTVTYEKIQEMRYGENPHQKASFYKEPRRTKGTICDAVQLHGKELS
;
A
#
# COMPACT_ATOMS: atom_id res chain seq x y z
N MET A 1 15.41 13.00 7.16
CA MET A 1 15.29 13.74 5.89
C MET A 1 15.14 12.71 4.79
N ILE A 2 14.13 12.88 3.93
CA ILE A 2 13.87 11.97 2.82
C ILE A 2 14.77 12.38 1.66
N LYS A 3 15.63 11.46 1.20
CA LYS A 3 16.55 11.65 0.07
C LYS A 3 16.14 10.81 -1.12
N ARG A 4 15.50 9.65 -0.88
CA ARG A 4 15.11 8.71 -1.92
C ARG A 4 13.72 8.12 -1.68
N ALA A 5 12.88 8.15 -2.71
CA ALA A 5 11.53 7.59 -2.71
C ALA A 5 11.38 6.50 -3.77
N LEU A 6 10.84 5.34 -3.39
CA LEU A 6 10.40 4.30 -4.33
C LEU A 6 8.89 4.43 -4.55
N ILE A 7 8.48 4.69 -5.77
CA ILE A 7 7.08 4.88 -6.16
C ILE A 7 6.64 3.79 -7.12
N SER A 8 5.73 2.93 -6.71
CA SER A 8 5.13 1.88 -7.54
C SER A 8 3.63 1.78 -7.25
N VAL A 9 2.86 2.63 -7.91
CA VAL A 9 1.40 2.71 -7.74
C VAL A 9 0.67 2.09 -8.91
N SER A 10 -0.50 1.51 -8.67
CA SER A 10 -1.48 1.13 -9.68
C SER A 10 -2.44 2.29 -9.98
N ASP A 11 -3.10 2.83 -8.94
CA ASP A 11 -3.88 4.06 -9.00
C ASP A 11 -2.96 5.28 -9.10
N LYS A 12 -3.17 6.08 -10.15
CA LYS A 12 -2.33 7.22 -10.52
C LYS A 12 -2.88 8.55 -9.99
N SER A 13 -4.00 8.52 -9.25
CA SER A 13 -4.58 9.71 -8.62
C SER A 13 -3.53 10.48 -7.81
N GLY A 14 -3.31 11.75 -8.17
CA GLY A 14 -2.42 12.69 -7.46
C GLY A 14 -0.93 12.37 -7.50
N ILE A 15 -0.49 11.31 -8.21
CA ILE A 15 0.91 10.85 -8.11
C ILE A 15 1.90 11.80 -8.80
N VAL A 16 1.47 12.46 -9.87
CA VAL A 16 2.33 13.37 -10.63
C VAL A 16 2.62 14.62 -9.80
N GLU A 17 1.60 15.21 -9.18
CA GLU A 17 1.71 16.36 -8.30
C GLU A 17 2.57 16.04 -7.07
N PHE A 18 2.34 14.87 -6.47
CA PHE A 18 3.11 14.39 -5.33
C PHE A 18 4.59 14.20 -5.69
N ALA A 19 4.87 13.47 -6.77
CA ALA A 19 6.23 13.21 -7.23
C ALA A 19 6.97 14.50 -7.66
N LYS A 20 6.26 15.46 -8.26
CA LYS A 20 6.83 16.77 -8.61
C LYS A 20 7.30 17.52 -7.38
N LYS A 21 6.48 17.61 -6.33
CA LYS A 21 6.88 18.25 -5.06
C LYS A 21 8.08 17.57 -4.42
N LEU A 22 8.13 16.24 -4.42
CA LEU A 22 9.31 15.50 -3.95
C LEU A 22 10.56 15.83 -4.78
N SER A 23 10.43 15.90 -6.11
CA SER A 23 11.52 16.26 -7.02
C SER A 23 12.01 17.69 -6.78
N ASP A 24 11.11 18.65 -6.50
CA ASP A 24 11.46 20.03 -6.17
C ASP A 24 12.24 20.12 -4.84
N MET A 25 11.97 19.21 -3.91
CA MET A 25 12.76 18.99 -2.69
C MET A 25 14.06 18.21 -2.91
N LYS A 26 14.41 17.90 -4.16
CA LYS A 26 15.59 17.12 -4.56
C LYS A 26 15.59 15.67 -4.07
N VAL A 27 14.41 15.10 -3.84
CA VAL A 27 14.26 13.67 -3.56
C VAL A 27 14.46 12.88 -4.86
N GLU A 28 15.34 11.89 -4.80
CA GLU A 28 15.58 10.96 -5.89
C GLU A 28 14.42 9.95 -5.99
N ILE A 29 13.83 9.83 -7.17
CA ILE A 29 12.66 8.97 -7.38
C ILE A 29 13.06 7.71 -8.13
N ILE A 30 12.83 6.56 -7.49
CA ILE A 30 12.87 5.23 -8.12
C ILE A 30 11.45 4.85 -8.49
N SER A 31 11.24 4.29 -9.68
CA SER A 31 9.93 3.78 -10.07
C SER A 31 9.99 2.57 -10.98
N THR A 32 8.83 1.95 -11.20
CA THR A 32 8.67 0.72 -11.97
C THR A 32 7.71 0.92 -13.14
N GLY A 33 8.00 0.34 -14.30
CA GLY A 33 7.06 0.14 -15.41
C GLY A 33 6.18 1.35 -15.74
N GLY A 34 4.86 1.17 -15.67
CA GLY A 34 3.88 2.21 -16.01
C GLY A 34 3.92 3.46 -15.13
N THR A 35 4.39 3.36 -13.89
CA THR A 35 4.56 4.54 -13.02
C THR A 35 5.79 5.34 -13.41
N SER A 36 6.88 4.69 -13.82
CA SER A 36 8.03 5.42 -14.37
C SER A 36 7.65 6.17 -15.65
N LYS A 37 6.83 5.56 -16.51
CA LYS A 37 6.38 6.19 -17.77
C LYS A 37 5.62 7.49 -17.54
N ILE A 38 4.56 7.47 -16.72
CA ILE A 38 3.74 8.65 -16.46
C ILE A 38 4.52 9.79 -15.80
N LEU A 39 5.47 9.47 -14.91
CA LEU A 39 6.32 10.47 -14.27
C LEU A 39 7.29 11.12 -15.27
N ASN A 40 7.94 10.31 -16.11
CA ASN A 40 8.83 10.82 -17.16
C ASN A 40 8.08 11.68 -18.19
N GLU A 41 6.88 11.29 -18.60
CA GLU A 41 6.01 12.06 -19.52
C GLU A 41 5.65 13.45 -18.96
N ASN A 42 5.64 13.60 -17.63
CA ASN A 42 5.40 14.86 -16.93
C ASN A 42 6.69 15.58 -16.52
N GLY A 43 7.84 15.19 -17.10
CA GLY A 43 9.13 15.85 -16.90
C GLY A 43 9.81 15.57 -15.54
N ILE A 44 9.32 14.58 -14.79
CA ILE A 44 9.90 14.18 -13.51
C ILE A 44 10.98 13.14 -13.78
N LYS A 45 12.22 13.42 -13.35
CA LYS A 45 13.33 12.48 -13.52
C LYS A 45 13.14 11.27 -12.62
N VAL A 46 13.10 10.10 -13.22
CA VAL A 46 12.97 8.82 -12.51
C VAL A 46 14.14 7.91 -12.81
N ILE A 47 14.57 7.17 -11.79
CA ILE A 47 15.51 6.06 -11.91
C ILE A 47 14.70 4.77 -12.06
N PRO A 48 14.85 4.05 -13.18
CA PRO A 48 14.23 2.75 -13.36
C PRO A 48 14.69 1.78 -12.27
N ILE A 49 13.78 0.99 -11.72
CA ILE A 49 14.12 0.01 -10.68
C ILE A 49 15.15 -1.02 -11.16
N GLU A 50 15.16 -1.32 -12.46
CA GLU A 50 16.09 -2.24 -13.10
C GLU A 50 17.55 -1.74 -12.99
N ASN A 51 17.75 -0.42 -12.89
CA ASN A 51 19.07 0.16 -12.67
C ASN A 51 19.55 -0.05 -11.23
N ILE A 52 18.63 -0.20 -10.27
CA ILE A 52 18.94 -0.45 -8.86
C ILE A 52 19.20 -1.94 -8.62
N THR A 53 18.41 -2.80 -9.27
CA THR A 53 18.53 -4.25 -9.09
C THR A 53 19.58 -4.88 -9.99
N GLY A 54 19.90 -4.27 -11.14
CA GLY A 54 20.69 -4.91 -12.20
C GLY A 54 19.98 -6.11 -12.84
N PHE A 55 18.72 -6.34 -12.51
CA PHE A 55 17.94 -7.51 -12.92
C PHE A 55 16.87 -7.10 -13.93
N LYS A 56 16.92 -7.70 -15.12
CA LYS A 56 15.92 -7.45 -16.16
C LYS A 56 14.57 -8.03 -15.76
N GLU A 57 13.49 -7.34 -16.09
CA GLU A 57 12.13 -7.84 -15.89
C GLU A 57 11.95 -9.20 -16.58
N CYS A 58 11.40 -10.17 -15.84
CA CYS A 58 11.12 -11.52 -16.32
C CYS A 58 9.85 -12.07 -15.63
N LEU A 59 9.38 -13.24 -16.08
CA LEU A 59 8.20 -13.92 -15.54
C LEU A 59 6.98 -12.98 -15.48
N ASP A 60 6.76 -12.21 -16.55
CA ASP A 60 5.66 -11.25 -16.68
C ASP A 60 5.58 -10.23 -15.53
N GLY A 61 6.75 -9.85 -14.98
CA GLY A 61 6.87 -8.84 -13.94
C GLY A 61 6.62 -9.34 -12.51
N ARG A 62 6.45 -10.66 -12.31
CA ARG A 62 6.17 -11.27 -11.00
C ARG A 62 7.27 -11.08 -9.96
N VAL A 63 8.52 -10.93 -10.39
CA VAL A 63 9.70 -10.91 -9.49
C VAL A 63 10.52 -9.62 -9.56
N LYS A 64 10.00 -8.57 -10.20
CA LYS A 64 10.76 -7.34 -10.48
C LYS A 64 11.29 -6.60 -9.25
N THR A 65 10.59 -6.66 -8.12
CA THR A 65 10.93 -5.93 -6.89
C THR A 65 11.39 -6.84 -5.75
N LEU A 66 11.33 -8.17 -5.95
CA LEU A 66 11.75 -9.17 -4.96
C LEU A 66 13.28 -9.33 -4.97
N HIS A 67 13.97 -8.23 -4.68
CA HIS A 67 15.42 -8.15 -4.82
C HIS A 67 16.08 -7.64 -3.53
N PRO A 68 17.23 -8.19 -3.10
CA PRO A 68 17.94 -7.75 -1.90
C PRO A 68 18.24 -6.25 -1.90
N ASN A 69 18.66 -5.66 -3.02
CA ASN A 69 18.95 -4.21 -3.09
C ASN A 69 17.73 -3.34 -2.70
N ILE A 70 16.52 -3.78 -3.01
CA ILE A 70 15.29 -3.06 -2.63
C ILE A 70 14.98 -3.29 -1.16
N HIS A 71 14.93 -4.55 -0.73
CA HIS A 71 14.55 -4.89 0.64
C HIS A 71 15.59 -4.48 1.67
N ALA A 72 16.89 -4.57 1.37
CA ALA A 72 17.96 -4.06 2.23
C ALA A 72 17.89 -2.54 2.35
N GLY A 73 17.64 -1.82 1.26
CA GLY A 73 17.42 -0.37 1.27
C GLY A 73 16.22 0.05 2.12
N LEU A 74 15.18 -0.80 2.22
CA LEU A 74 14.00 -0.57 3.07
C LEU A 74 14.17 -1.03 4.52
N LEU A 75 14.87 -2.14 4.77
CA LEU A 75 14.90 -2.82 6.08
C LEU A 75 16.12 -2.49 6.94
N ALA A 76 17.17 -1.91 6.36
CA ALA A 76 18.34 -1.55 7.13
C ALA A 76 17.99 -0.57 8.26
N ARG A 77 18.37 -0.95 9.48
CA ARG A 77 18.25 -0.11 10.65
C ARG A 77 19.33 0.95 10.62
N ARG A 78 18.92 2.22 10.55
CA ARG A 78 19.85 3.34 10.36
C ARG A 78 20.55 3.76 11.65
N ASP A 79 20.05 3.29 12.78
CA ASP A 79 20.66 3.46 14.10
C ASP A 79 21.76 2.41 14.38
N LEU A 80 21.87 1.37 13.56
CA LEU A 80 22.89 0.33 13.70
C LEU A 80 24.01 0.54 12.69
N LYS A 81 25.21 0.84 13.20
CA LYS A 81 26.41 1.05 12.37
C LYS A 81 26.69 -0.14 11.45
N ASP A 82 26.58 -1.37 11.95
CA ASP A 82 26.83 -2.59 11.17
C ASP A 82 25.90 -2.73 9.96
N HIS A 83 24.64 -2.29 10.06
CA HIS A 83 23.72 -2.30 8.93
C HIS A 83 24.13 -1.27 7.87
N MET A 84 24.54 -0.07 8.29
CA MET A 84 24.97 0.98 7.38
C MET A 84 26.29 0.62 6.68
N ASP A 85 27.26 0.08 7.43
CA ASP A 85 28.52 -0.43 6.87
C ASP A 85 28.26 -1.57 5.85
N THR A 86 27.27 -2.43 6.13
CA THR A 86 26.85 -3.50 5.19
C THR A 86 26.27 -2.89 3.90
N LEU A 87 25.35 -1.92 4.02
CA LEU A 87 24.77 -1.24 2.88
C LEU A 87 25.84 -0.57 2.00
N ASP A 88 26.78 0.14 2.62
CA ASP A 88 27.88 0.81 1.93
C ASP A 88 28.79 -0.21 1.21
N SER A 89 29.09 -1.34 1.85
CA SER A 89 29.91 -2.41 1.24
C SER A 89 29.26 -3.08 0.02
N LEU A 90 27.92 -3.04 -0.05
CA LEU A 90 27.13 -3.61 -1.13
C LEU A 90 26.68 -2.57 -2.17
N ASP A 91 27.09 -1.30 -2.01
CA ASP A 91 26.65 -0.16 -2.82
C ASP A 91 25.12 -0.01 -2.87
N ILE A 92 24.46 -0.30 -1.75
CA ILE A 92 23.00 -0.20 -1.62
C ILE A 92 22.68 1.08 -0.85
N THR A 93 22.12 2.08 -1.52
CA THR A 93 21.71 3.31 -0.82
C THR A 93 20.27 3.21 -0.29
N PRO A 94 20.01 3.62 0.98
CA PRO A 94 18.71 3.49 1.63
C PRO A 94 17.54 4.10 0.88
N ILE A 95 16.34 3.55 1.10
CA ILE A 95 15.06 4.10 0.63
C ILE A 95 14.34 4.71 1.84
N ASP A 96 13.99 6.00 1.75
CA ASP A 96 13.37 6.77 2.83
C ASP A 96 11.86 6.84 2.74
N MET A 97 11.33 6.74 1.53
CA MET A 97 9.89 6.75 1.28
C MET A 97 9.51 5.62 0.34
N LEU A 98 8.40 4.95 0.66
CA LEU A 98 7.81 3.91 -0.15
C LEU A 98 6.36 4.27 -0.46
N VAL A 99 6.01 4.42 -1.73
CA VAL A 99 4.66 4.77 -2.18
C VAL A 99 4.12 3.65 -3.06
N ILE A 100 3.24 2.83 -2.51
CA ILE A 100 2.68 1.66 -3.19
C ILE A 100 1.20 1.55 -2.86
N ASN A 101 0.34 1.61 -3.88
CA ASN A 101 -1.02 1.11 -3.76
C ASN A 101 -1.14 -0.21 -4.53
N LEU A 102 -1.67 -1.23 -3.85
CA LEU A 102 -1.79 -2.57 -4.42
C LEU A 102 -2.78 -2.55 -5.58
N TYR A 103 -2.46 -3.28 -6.65
CA TYR A 103 -3.43 -3.50 -7.71
C TYR A 103 -4.63 -4.23 -7.10
N PRO A 104 -5.87 -3.81 -7.41
CA PRO A 104 -7.01 -4.26 -6.66
C PRO A 104 -7.41 -5.68 -7.10
N PHE A 105 -6.76 -6.68 -6.50
CA PHE A 105 -7.29 -8.05 -6.43
C PHE A 105 -8.79 -8.02 -6.11
N LYS A 106 -9.18 -7.12 -5.19
CA LYS A 106 -10.56 -6.74 -4.92
C LYS A 106 -11.39 -6.43 -6.17
N LYS A 107 -10.96 -5.52 -7.04
CA LYS A 107 -11.70 -5.18 -8.25
C LYS A 107 -11.79 -6.38 -9.19
N THR A 108 -10.74 -7.19 -9.29
CA THR A 108 -10.72 -8.42 -10.09
C THR A 108 -11.75 -9.42 -9.60
N ILE A 109 -11.77 -9.75 -8.31
CA ILE A 109 -12.73 -10.72 -7.74
C ILE A 109 -14.17 -10.19 -7.63
N MET A 110 -14.36 -8.88 -7.82
CA MET A 110 -15.69 -8.25 -7.88
C MET A 110 -16.30 -8.29 -9.29
N LYS A 111 -15.56 -8.71 -10.32
CA LYS A 111 -16.14 -8.96 -11.66
C LYS A 111 -17.05 -10.19 -11.60
N ASN A 112 -18.15 -10.16 -12.36
CA ASN A 112 -19.14 -11.26 -12.34
C ASN A 112 -18.56 -12.60 -12.84
N ASP A 113 -17.63 -12.55 -13.80
CA ASP A 113 -17.15 -13.73 -14.54
C ASP A 113 -15.63 -13.93 -14.41
N VAL A 114 -15.05 -13.60 -13.25
CA VAL A 114 -13.62 -13.80 -13.00
C VAL A 114 -13.30 -15.29 -12.97
N THR A 115 -12.32 -15.72 -13.76
CA THR A 115 -11.82 -17.12 -13.70
C THR A 115 -10.88 -17.32 -12.52
N LYS A 116 -10.67 -18.58 -12.13
CA LYS A 116 -9.67 -18.92 -11.11
C LYS A 116 -8.28 -18.44 -11.52
N GLU A 117 -7.93 -18.64 -12.78
CA GLU A 117 -6.65 -18.24 -13.37
C GLU A 117 -6.50 -16.71 -13.34
N GLU A 118 -7.53 -15.95 -13.74
CA GLU A 118 -7.50 -14.48 -13.67
C GLU A 118 -7.33 -13.99 -12.24
N ALA A 119 -8.01 -14.60 -11.26
CA ALA A 119 -7.84 -14.23 -9.86
C ALA A 119 -6.41 -14.50 -9.36
N ILE A 120 -5.83 -15.65 -9.71
CA ILE A 120 -4.47 -16.04 -9.30
C ILE A 120 -3.42 -15.10 -9.91
N GLU A 121 -3.54 -14.74 -11.19
CA GLU A 121 -2.60 -13.81 -11.85
C GLU A 121 -2.62 -12.40 -11.23
N ASN A 122 -3.72 -12.01 -10.60
CA ASN A 122 -3.88 -10.70 -9.96
C ASN A 122 -3.44 -10.68 -8.48
N ILE A 123 -2.84 -11.76 -7.97
CA ILE A 123 -2.23 -11.78 -6.64
C ILE A 123 -0.85 -11.12 -6.72
N ASP A 124 -0.71 -9.99 -6.04
CA ASP A 124 0.52 -9.23 -5.92
C ASP A 124 1.40 -9.82 -4.82
N ILE A 125 2.64 -10.12 -5.15
CA ILE A 125 3.66 -10.62 -4.21
C ILE A 125 4.61 -9.49 -3.82
N GLY A 126 5.08 -8.73 -4.81
CA GLY A 126 6.10 -7.69 -4.62
C GLY A 126 5.57 -6.50 -3.82
N GLY A 127 4.35 -6.05 -4.10
CA GLY A 127 3.68 -4.95 -3.41
C GLY A 127 3.57 -5.19 -1.90
N PRO A 128 2.90 -6.27 -1.45
CA PRO A 128 2.79 -6.58 -0.03
C PRO A 128 4.15 -6.80 0.65
N ALA A 129 5.10 -7.44 -0.03
CA ALA A 129 6.45 -7.65 0.52
C ALA A 129 7.18 -6.33 0.79
N MET A 130 7.16 -5.39 -0.16
CA MET A 130 7.77 -4.07 0.02
C MET A 130 7.04 -3.25 1.09
N LEU A 131 5.69 -3.23 1.05
CA LEU A 131 4.88 -2.52 2.03
C LEU A 131 5.20 -2.97 3.46
N ARG A 132 5.19 -4.29 3.71
CA ARG A 132 5.55 -4.85 5.01
C ARG A 132 6.99 -4.55 5.40
N SER A 133 7.91 -4.50 4.43
CA SER A 133 9.32 -4.15 4.67
C SER A 133 9.46 -2.70 5.15
N GLY A 134 8.84 -1.75 4.45
CA GLY A 134 8.85 -0.35 4.86
C GLY A 134 8.15 -0.12 6.19
N ALA A 135 6.96 -0.71 6.39
CA ALA A 135 6.17 -0.53 7.61
C ALA A 135 6.86 -1.14 8.85
N LYS A 136 7.58 -2.25 8.68
CA LYS A 136 8.42 -2.81 9.73
C LYS A 136 9.52 -1.83 10.17
N ASN A 137 10.05 -1.02 9.24
CA ASN A 137 11.13 -0.06 9.49
C ASN A 137 10.62 1.39 9.55
N HIS A 138 9.40 1.61 10.07
CA HIS A 138 8.73 2.92 10.11
C HIS A 138 9.49 4.00 10.89
N ASP A 139 10.39 3.61 11.79
CA ASP A 139 11.32 4.54 12.46
C ASP A 139 12.08 5.40 11.46
N THR A 140 12.33 4.88 10.26
CA THR A 140 13.16 5.53 9.25
C THR A 140 12.58 5.55 7.84
N VAL A 141 11.52 4.79 7.58
CA VAL A 141 10.84 4.72 6.27
C VAL A 141 9.41 5.23 6.37
N THR A 142 9.07 6.23 5.57
CA THR A 142 7.69 6.68 5.39
C THR A 142 7.00 5.83 4.33
N VAL A 143 5.90 5.14 4.67
CA VAL A 143 5.17 4.28 3.73
C VAL A 143 3.78 4.82 3.43
N LEU A 144 3.42 4.93 2.16
CA LEU A 144 2.13 5.46 1.71
C LEU A 144 1.42 4.43 0.84
N THR A 145 0.19 4.09 1.23
CA THR A 145 -0.67 3.15 0.47
C THR A 145 -1.85 3.80 -0.21
N ASP A 146 -2.09 5.09 0.04
CA ASP A 146 -3.33 5.77 -0.31
C ASP A 146 -3.03 7.23 -0.69
N PRO A 147 -3.52 7.70 -1.85
CA PRO A 147 -3.36 9.09 -2.27
C PRO A 147 -3.88 10.14 -1.27
N SER A 148 -4.84 9.79 -0.41
CA SER A 148 -5.36 10.71 0.61
C SER A 148 -4.34 11.11 1.67
N ASP A 149 -3.26 10.34 1.84
CA ASP A 149 -2.19 10.67 2.80
C ASP A 149 -1.08 11.58 2.20
N TYR A 150 -1.08 11.79 0.88
CA TYR A 150 -0.02 12.52 0.17
C TYR A 150 0.15 13.95 0.67
N GLU A 151 -0.96 14.69 0.80
CA GLU A 151 -0.94 16.09 1.21
C GLU A 151 -0.39 16.26 2.63
N ASN A 152 -0.85 15.44 3.57
CA ASN A 152 -0.39 15.49 4.96
C ASN A 152 1.12 15.22 5.07
N VAL A 153 1.63 14.22 4.35
CA VAL A 153 3.07 13.92 4.33
C VAL A 153 3.89 15.05 3.70
N LEU A 154 3.43 15.61 2.60
CA LEU A 154 4.10 16.76 1.97
C LEU A 154 4.14 17.97 2.90
N ASN A 155 3.02 18.27 3.58
CA ASN A 155 2.94 19.38 4.52
C ASN A 155 3.94 19.22 5.67
N GLU A 156 4.07 18.01 6.25
CA GLU A 156 5.09 17.75 7.27
C GLU A 156 6.52 17.91 6.73
N LEU A 157 6.78 17.44 5.51
CA LEU A 157 8.09 17.60 4.87
C LEU A 157 8.44 19.06 4.60
N GLU A 158 7.49 19.86 4.11
CA GLU A 158 7.66 21.29 3.83
C GLU A 158 7.91 22.09 5.12
N GLN A 159 7.16 21.79 6.17
CA GLN A 159 7.22 22.55 7.43
C GLN A 159 8.41 22.14 8.32
N ASN A 160 8.70 20.84 8.40
CA ASN A 160 9.63 20.30 9.39
C ASN A 160 10.89 19.66 8.78
N GLY A 161 10.96 19.51 7.45
CA GLY A 161 12.04 18.80 6.75
C GLY A 161 12.05 17.28 6.98
N LYS A 162 11.04 16.76 7.68
CA LYS A 162 10.87 15.33 8.01
C LYS A 162 9.41 15.01 8.30
N VAL A 163 9.04 13.76 8.07
CA VAL A 163 7.80 13.18 8.60
C VAL A 163 8.03 12.81 10.06
N SER A 164 7.04 13.07 10.91
CA SER A 164 7.06 12.74 12.32
C SER A 164 7.00 11.23 12.57
N TYR A 165 7.49 10.81 13.74
CA TYR A 165 7.39 9.42 14.18
C TYR A 165 5.93 8.96 14.24
N ASP A 166 5.06 9.77 14.84
CA ASP A 166 3.64 9.45 15.01
C ASP A 166 2.94 9.25 13.66
N THR A 167 3.24 10.09 12.66
CA THR A 167 2.73 9.92 11.30
C THR A 167 3.27 8.66 10.65
N ASN A 168 4.57 8.37 10.76
CA ASN A 168 5.13 7.12 10.23
C ASN A 168 4.52 5.88 10.90
N PHE A 169 4.32 5.90 12.21
CA PHE A 169 3.69 4.80 12.94
C PHE A 169 2.23 4.60 12.51
N ARG A 170 1.45 5.68 12.39
CA ARG A 170 0.07 5.63 11.85
C ARG A 170 0.03 5.04 10.45
N LEU A 171 0.95 5.44 9.58
CA LEU A 171 1.07 4.93 8.22
C LEU A 171 1.46 3.44 8.21
N ALA A 172 2.36 3.01 9.11
CA ALA A 172 2.71 1.61 9.27
C ALA A 172 1.54 0.75 9.74
N VAL A 173 0.73 1.25 10.68
CA VAL A 173 -0.53 0.60 11.09
C VAL A 173 -1.45 0.44 9.87
N LYS A 174 -1.66 1.52 9.10
CA LYS A 174 -2.48 1.48 7.87
C LYS A 174 -1.98 0.44 6.87
N VAL A 175 -0.66 0.27 6.73
CA VAL A 175 -0.06 -0.77 5.86
C VAL A 175 -0.39 -2.18 6.34
N PHE A 176 -0.24 -2.46 7.64
CA PHE A 176 -0.53 -3.80 8.17
C PHE A 176 -2.03 -4.11 8.13
N GLU A 177 -2.90 -3.12 8.38
CA GLU A 177 -4.35 -3.26 8.18
C GLU A 177 -4.67 -3.54 6.70
N HIS A 178 -4.05 -2.81 5.77
CA HIS A 178 -4.27 -2.97 4.34
C HIS A 178 -3.83 -4.36 3.84
N THR A 179 -2.66 -4.83 4.26
CA THR A 179 -2.15 -6.15 3.86
C THR A 179 -2.90 -7.30 4.54
N ALA A 180 -3.34 -7.14 5.79
CA ALA A 180 -4.22 -8.11 6.44
C ALA A 180 -5.58 -8.23 5.73
N ASN A 181 -6.17 -7.10 5.33
CA ASN A 181 -7.39 -7.07 4.52
C ASN A 181 -7.17 -7.81 3.18
N TYR A 182 -6.08 -7.51 2.48
CA TYR A 182 -5.70 -8.13 1.22
C TYR A 182 -5.59 -9.66 1.31
N ASP A 183 -4.85 -10.17 2.29
CA ASP A 183 -4.65 -11.61 2.49
C ASP A 183 -5.95 -12.32 2.91
N ALA A 184 -6.78 -11.68 3.74
CA ALA A 184 -8.09 -12.19 4.11
C ALA A 184 -9.02 -12.33 2.88
N MET A 185 -8.96 -11.38 1.94
CA MET A 185 -9.72 -11.46 0.69
C MET A 185 -9.26 -12.62 -0.20
N ILE A 186 -7.94 -12.84 -0.32
CA ILE A 186 -7.39 -13.99 -1.08
C ILE A 186 -7.85 -15.30 -0.45
N ALA A 187 -7.68 -15.46 0.88
CA ALA A 187 -8.08 -16.66 1.60
C ALA A 187 -9.59 -16.94 1.44
N ASN A 188 -10.43 -15.90 1.53
CA ASN A 188 -11.87 -16.05 1.35
C ASN A 188 -12.24 -16.44 -0.08
N HIS A 189 -11.60 -15.86 -1.08
CA HIS A 189 -11.82 -16.23 -2.48
C HIS A 189 -11.40 -17.68 -2.78
N PHE A 190 -10.22 -18.11 -2.31
CA PHE A 190 -9.74 -19.48 -2.50
C PHE A 190 -10.63 -20.51 -1.80
N ASN A 191 -11.14 -20.20 -0.62
CA ASN A 191 -12.11 -21.06 0.05
C ASN A 191 -13.42 -21.20 -0.74
N GLN A 192 -13.89 -20.14 -1.41
CA GLN A 192 -15.07 -20.22 -2.26
C GLN A 192 -14.81 -21.12 -3.48
N LEU A 193 -13.62 -21.02 -4.08
CA LEU A 193 -13.21 -21.88 -5.20
C LEU A 193 -13.01 -23.35 -4.79
N LEU A 194 -12.64 -23.60 -3.54
CA LEU A 194 -12.54 -24.96 -3.00
C LEU A 194 -13.91 -25.65 -2.92
N GLY A 195 -14.99 -24.88 -2.74
CA GLY A 195 -16.35 -25.40 -2.66
C GLY A 195 -16.64 -26.22 -1.39
N ASP A 196 -15.76 -26.13 -0.39
CA ASP A 196 -15.93 -26.80 0.90
C ASP A 196 -16.69 -25.88 1.88
N TYR A 197 -17.89 -26.30 2.26
CA TYR A 197 -18.79 -25.59 3.17
C TYR A 197 -18.73 -26.14 4.60
N SER A 198 -17.76 -27.00 4.92
CA SER A 198 -17.54 -27.51 6.28
C SER A 198 -17.11 -26.41 7.25
N LEU A 199 -17.26 -26.66 8.55
CA LEU A 199 -16.77 -25.76 9.60
C LEU A 199 -15.25 -25.70 9.52
N LYS A 200 -14.73 -24.49 9.24
CA LYS A 200 -13.30 -24.27 9.04
C LYS A 200 -12.55 -24.29 10.37
N ASN A 201 -11.32 -24.82 10.33
CA ASN A 201 -10.37 -24.71 11.44
C ASN A 201 -9.91 -23.26 11.67
N THR A 202 -9.79 -22.48 10.59
CA THR A 202 -9.39 -21.07 10.64
C THR A 202 -10.46 -20.21 9.96
N PHE A 203 -11.05 -19.27 10.69
CA PHE A 203 -12.05 -18.34 10.21
C PHE A 203 -11.49 -16.91 10.19
N THR A 204 -11.17 -16.41 8.99
CA THR A 204 -10.57 -15.08 8.79
C THR A 204 -11.55 -14.17 8.08
N VAL A 205 -11.95 -13.08 8.76
CA VAL A 205 -12.85 -12.06 8.22
C VAL A 205 -12.16 -10.72 8.12
N THR A 206 -12.64 -9.89 7.20
CA THR A 206 -12.18 -8.51 7.06
C THR A 206 -13.36 -7.62 6.66
N TYR A 207 -13.30 -6.36 7.07
CA TYR A 207 -14.33 -5.37 6.79
C TYR A 207 -13.71 -4.02 6.43
N GLU A 208 -14.52 -3.18 5.80
CA GLU A 208 -14.17 -1.82 5.42
C GLU A 208 -15.13 -0.84 6.08
N LYS A 209 -14.58 0.19 6.71
CA LYS A 209 -15.38 1.24 7.34
C LYS A 209 -16.15 1.99 6.25
N ILE A 210 -17.45 2.13 6.42
CA ILE A 210 -18.32 2.97 5.61
C ILE A 210 -18.34 4.38 6.21
N GLN A 211 -18.65 4.47 7.50
CA GLN A 211 -18.81 5.75 8.20
C GLN A 211 -18.63 5.59 9.71
N GLU A 212 -18.40 6.71 10.37
CA GLU A 212 -18.61 6.81 11.82
C GLU A 212 -20.10 6.93 12.12
N MET A 213 -20.51 6.39 13.27
CA MET A 213 -21.87 6.48 13.75
C MET A 213 -21.95 7.58 14.81
N ARG A 214 -23.14 8.18 14.96
CA ARG A 214 -23.33 9.26 15.94
C ARG A 214 -23.10 8.78 17.37
N TYR A 215 -23.48 7.54 17.66
CA TYR A 215 -23.23 6.83 18.91
C TYR A 215 -23.41 5.32 18.67
N GLY A 216 -23.09 4.49 19.66
CA GLY A 216 -23.40 3.06 19.63
C GLY A 216 -24.86 2.79 19.96
N GLU A 217 -25.12 1.81 20.81
CA GLU A 217 -26.48 1.55 21.28
C GLU A 217 -26.97 2.67 22.23
N ASN A 218 -26.04 3.32 22.93
CA ASN A 218 -26.29 4.42 23.87
C ASN A 218 -25.42 5.64 23.54
N PRO A 219 -25.86 6.88 23.85
CA PRO A 219 -25.16 8.12 23.46
C PRO A 219 -23.69 8.26 23.93
N HIS A 220 -23.29 7.57 24.99
CA HIS A 220 -21.93 7.62 25.52
C HIS A 220 -20.98 6.61 24.84
N GLN A 221 -21.50 5.71 23.99
CA GLN A 221 -20.73 4.68 23.29
C GLN A 221 -20.33 5.19 21.91
N LYS A 222 -19.10 4.89 21.48
CA LYS A 222 -18.65 5.14 20.10
C LYS A 222 -19.02 3.95 19.22
N ALA A 223 -19.36 4.20 17.96
CA ALA A 223 -19.58 3.16 16.97
C ALA A 223 -19.13 3.56 15.56
N SER A 224 -18.98 2.58 14.70
CA SER A 224 -18.61 2.73 13.31
C SER A 224 -19.28 1.63 12.50
N PHE A 225 -19.75 1.98 11.30
CA PHE A 225 -20.41 1.05 10.41
C PHE A 225 -19.42 0.49 9.40
N TYR A 226 -19.40 -0.82 9.26
CA TYR A 226 -18.47 -1.55 8.41
C TYR A 226 -19.22 -2.48 7.45
N LYS A 227 -18.62 -2.76 6.30
CA LYS A 227 -19.11 -3.75 5.32
C LYS A 227 -18.05 -4.75 4.93
N GLU A 228 -18.49 -5.91 4.48
CA GLU A 228 -17.59 -6.87 3.83
C GLU A 228 -17.05 -6.27 2.51
N PRO A 229 -15.79 -6.54 2.12
CA PRO A 229 -15.24 -6.03 0.86
C PRO A 229 -15.99 -6.51 -0.38
N ARG A 230 -16.55 -7.74 -0.33
CA ARG A 230 -17.38 -8.28 -1.39
C ARG A 230 -18.79 -7.70 -1.26
N ARG A 231 -19.29 -7.11 -2.35
CA ARG A 231 -20.63 -6.51 -2.36
C ARG A 231 -21.70 -7.60 -2.32
N THR A 232 -22.44 -7.66 -1.22
CA THR A 232 -23.65 -8.48 -1.09
C THR A 232 -24.87 -7.60 -1.35
N LYS A 233 -25.44 -7.72 -2.56
CA LYS A 233 -26.63 -6.95 -2.96
C LYS A 233 -27.82 -7.26 -2.03
N GLY A 234 -28.65 -6.25 -1.78
CA GLY A 234 -29.87 -6.41 -0.97
C GLY A 234 -29.65 -6.43 0.54
N THR A 235 -28.44 -6.08 1.01
CA THR A 235 -28.14 -5.94 2.44
C THR A 235 -28.26 -4.48 2.89
N ILE A 236 -28.39 -4.26 4.20
CA ILE A 236 -28.40 -2.90 4.77
C ILE A 236 -27.10 -2.15 4.45
N CYS A 237 -25.98 -2.86 4.31
CA CYS A 237 -24.68 -2.31 3.93
C CYS A 237 -24.62 -1.78 2.49
N ASP A 238 -25.60 -2.10 1.65
CA ASP A 238 -25.73 -1.60 0.27
C ASP A 238 -26.91 -0.63 0.10
N ALA A 239 -27.56 -0.23 1.21
CA ALA A 239 -28.68 0.68 1.17
C ALA A 239 -28.23 2.10 0.80
N VAL A 240 -29.00 2.77 -0.07
CA VAL A 240 -28.81 4.18 -0.41
C VAL A 240 -29.79 5.00 0.42
N GLN A 241 -29.27 5.86 1.29
CA GLN A 241 -30.10 6.78 2.05
C GLN A 241 -30.61 7.91 1.14
N LEU A 242 -31.90 7.90 0.80
CA LEU A 242 -32.51 8.89 -0.11
C LEU A 242 -32.89 10.21 0.60
N HIS A 243 -33.08 10.18 1.91
CA HIS A 243 -33.45 11.34 2.72
C HIS A 243 -33.16 11.12 4.22
N GLY A 244 -33.29 12.17 5.04
CA GLY A 244 -33.19 12.11 6.50
C GLY A 244 -31.80 12.42 7.06
N LYS A 245 -31.68 12.35 8.39
CA LYS A 245 -30.41 12.55 9.12
C LYS A 245 -29.52 11.31 8.98
N GLU A 246 -28.22 11.47 9.18
CA GLU A 246 -27.27 10.36 9.24
C GLU A 246 -27.73 9.24 10.18
N LEU A 247 -27.40 7.99 9.82
CA LEU A 247 -27.69 6.82 10.66
C LEU A 247 -27.12 7.00 12.07
N SER A 248 -27.94 6.69 13.08
CA SER A 248 -27.49 6.51 14.48
C SER A 248 -26.78 5.18 14.63
#